data_AF-A0A0N0VDF0-F1
#
_entry.id   AF-A0A0N0VDF0-F1
#
_cell.length_a   1.000
_cell.length_b   1.000
_cell.length_c   1.000
_cell.angle_alpha   90.00
_cell.angle_beta   90.00
_cell.angle_gamma   90.00
#
_symmetry.space_group_name_H-M   'P 1'
#
loop_
_entity.id
_entity.type
_entity.pdbx_description
1 polymer ?
#
loop_
_entity_poly.entity_id
_entity_poly.type
_entity_poly.pdbx_seq_one_letter_code
_entity_poly.pdbx_strand_id
1 'polypeptide(L)'
;MRSSLHLLGLPKVRTVAATGWRYHRHGSPEKVLQYERYRVPFDRTSGQVVVKMLAAPVHRHDKNLIEGHGGPRTMPSVSMPHVAGVEGVGVVEEVGSTASLALQEGDLVWINNPTVGSWATHIVTDAENLDVMPCRADVDVEYLASLSLFHTAYHLTHDFVSIQPNDVVLQTGASSSIAQICQGYVRAKGAKLFQTMQLGRTEHAHLTAFFKLRGAFAVVPYNYARTNYMRRLLSDVPPPKLLMNHTCGGYGSNLVNLLGDNGVCVTYGNTSHQPMQIANMDAIARGIQFKGFFLPSWNQRHTREARMRVHQNVIESMTITQGHGIFRAQRFKMDGDSAFAFSNAWDAPLASRKAVLRMVGEYGEWRRPRSDQAGWNIGRAVWEDLLQQLWESSGTAENPQSMKYYTPFDDMHKTFYDAKQSKEMGHRDVFFRRPNAPRHNAAETQ
;
A
#
# COMPACT_ATOMS: atom_id res chain seq x y z
N MET A 1 -42.09 52.17 9.20
CA MET A 1 -40.78 51.67 8.70
C MET A 1 -40.36 50.43 9.49
N ARG A 2 -40.51 49.23 8.92
CA ARG A 2 -39.72 48.05 9.29
C ARG A 2 -39.41 47.31 7.98
N SER A 3 -38.23 47.58 7.46
CA SER A 3 -37.65 46.89 6.32
C SER A 3 -37.40 45.44 6.74
N SER A 4 -38.14 44.52 6.13
CA SER A 4 -37.88 43.09 6.20
C SER A 4 -36.61 42.81 5.39
N LEU A 5 -35.50 42.60 6.10
CA LEU A 5 -34.29 41.99 5.54
C LEU A 5 -34.67 40.60 5.02
N HIS A 6 -34.91 40.48 3.72
CA HIS A 6 -34.86 39.19 3.05
C HIS A 6 -33.45 38.63 3.24
N LEU A 7 -33.31 37.55 4.01
CA LEU A 7 -32.14 36.68 3.92
C LEU A 7 -32.03 36.25 2.45
N LEU A 8 -31.10 36.85 1.72
CA LEU A 8 -30.70 36.40 0.40
C LEU A 8 -30.19 34.97 0.56
N GLY A 9 -31.02 33.99 0.18
CA GLY A 9 -30.64 32.59 0.14
C GLY A 9 -29.39 32.41 -0.71
N LEU A 10 -28.55 31.44 -0.34
CA LEU A 10 -27.32 31.14 -1.07
C LEU A 10 -27.66 30.78 -2.54
N PRO A 11 -26.83 31.19 -3.51
CA PRO A 11 -27.09 30.92 -4.92
C PRO A 11 -27.18 29.41 -5.17
N LYS A 12 -28.19 28.99 -5.94
CA LYS A 12 -28.46 27.56 -6.23
C LYS A 12 -27.25 26.85 -6.83
N VAL A 13 -26.57 27.50 -7.78
CA VAL A 13 -25.35 26.98 -8.38
C VAL A 13 -24.18 27.85 -7.96
N ARG A 14 -23.11 27.22 -7.46
CA ARG A 14 -21.82 27.85 -7.21
C ARG A 14 -20.71 27.10 -7.92
N THR A 15 -19.51 27.68 -7.91
CA THR A 15 -18.30 26.99 -8.36
C THR A 15 -17.42 26.64 -7.17
N VAL A 16 -16.92 25.40 -7.15
CA VAL A 16 -15.94 24.92 -6.18
C VAL A 16 -14.56 25.07 -6.81
N ALA A 17 -13.69 25.86 -6.19
CA ALA A 17 -12.30 25.97 -6.62
C ALA A 17 -11.54 24.71 -6.18
N ALA A 18 -10.88 24.07 -7.14
CA ALA A 18 -10.07 22.89 -6.92
C ALA A 18 -8.69 23.06 -7.55
N THR A 19 -7.71 22.36 -6.97
CA THR A 19 -6.39 22.15 -7.55
C THR A 19 -6.10 20.66 -7.52
N GLY A 20 -5.58 20.09 -8.60
CA GLY A 20 -5.37 18.66 -8.72
C GLY A 20 -4.52 18.27 -9.92
N TRP A 21 -4.18 16.98 -10.00
CA TRP A 21 -3.46 16.39 -11.13
C TRP A 21 -4.46 15.95 -12.21
N ARG A 22 -4.40 16.58 -13.38
CA ARG A 22 -5.30 16.34 -14.50
C ARG A 22 -4.56 15.91 -15.75
N TYR A 23 -5.25 15.22 -16.64
CA TYR A 23 -4.73 14.87 -17.96
C TYR A 23 -5.78 15.16 -19.03
N HIS A 24 -5.32 15.70 -20.16
CA HIS A 24 -6.18 16.12 -21.29
C HIS A 24 -6.29 15.07 -22.39
N ARG A 25 -5.42 14.06 -22.32
CA ARG A 25 -5.36 12.92 -23.23
C ARG A 25 -4.68 11.77 -22.51
N HIS A 26 -4.96 10.55 -22.95
CA HIS A 26 -4.24 9.38 -22.48
C HIS A 26 -2.76 9.42 -22.88
N GLY A 27 -1.91 8.80 -22.06
CA GLY A 27 -0.49 8.65 -22.33
C GLY A 27 0.32 8.38 -21.08
N SER A 28 1.64 8.33 -21.25
CA SER A 28 2.54 8.09 -20.12
C SER A 28 2.38 9.20 -19.08
N PRO A 29 2.15 8.88 -17.79
CA PRO A 29 1.74 9.88 -16.80
C PRO A 29 2.68 11.08 -16.68
N GLU A 30 4.00 10.86 -16.78
CA GLU A 30 5.02 11.92 -16.73
C GLU A 30 4.92 12.93 -17.89
N LYS A 31 4.22 12.56 -18.97
CA LYS A 31 4.02 13.42 -20.15
C LYS A 31 2.64 14.09 -20.18
N VAL A 32 1.65 13.52 -19.50
CA VAL A 32 0.24 13.94 -19.63
C VAL A 32 -0.36 14.53 -18.36
N LEU A 33 0.17 14.19 -17.18
CA LEU A 33 -0.29 14.77 -15.92
C LEU A 33 0.19 16.21 -15.77
N GLN A 34 -0.75 17.09 -15.47
CA GLN A 34 -0.52 18.51 -15.20
C GLN A 34 -1.18 18.88 -13.88
N TYR A 35 -0.46 19.64 -13.05
CA TYR A 35 -1.00 20.15 -11.80
C TYR A 35 -1.71 21.48 -12.07
N GLU A 36 -3.04 21.47 -12.00
CA GLU A 36 -3.88 22.58 -12.48
C GLU A 36 -4.81 23.10 -11.40
N ARG A 37 -5.09 24.41 -11.46
CA ARG A 37 -6.23 25.03 -10.78
C ARG A 37 -7.42 25.07 -11.73
N TYR A 38 -8.59 24.68 -11.25
CA TYR A 38 -9.82 24.64 -12.02
C TYR A 38 -11.03 24.90 -11.11
N ARG A 39 -12.21 25.03 -11.73
CA ARG A 39 -13.48 25.21 -11.02
C ARG A 39 -14.46 24.12 -11.43
N VAL A 40 -15.14 23.54 -10.46
CA VAL A 40 -16.17 22.53 -10.66
C VAL A 40 -17.53 23.14 -10.34
N PRO A 41 -18.52 23.11 -11.24
CA PRO A 41 -19.88 23.51 -10.91
C PRO A 41 -20.46 22.63 -9.80
N PHE A 42 -21.20 23.23 -8.89
CA PHE A 42 -21.95 22.52 -7.86
C PHE A 42 -23.34 23.15 -7.74
N ASP A 43 -24.36 22.34 -7.99
CA ASP A 43 -25.76 22.71 -7.79
C ASP A 43 -26.22 22.21 -6.42
N ARG A 44 -26.49 23.16 -5.51
CA ARG A 44 -27.00 22.90 -4.15
C ARG A 44 -28.35 22.21 -4.14
N THR A 45 -29.08 22.21 -5.25
CA THR A 45 -30.37 21.55 -5.39
C THR A 45 -30.27 20.15 -6.01
N SER A 46 -29.07 19.73 -6.41
CA SER A 46 -28.79 18.40 -6.97
C SER A 46 -28.54 17.33 -5.90
N GLY A 47 -28.35 16.09 -6.36
CA GLY A 47 -27.92 14.96 -5.52
C GLY A 47 -26.41 14.88 -5.28
N GLN A 48 -25.68 15.94 -5.64
CA GLN A 48 -24.23 15.99 -5.54
C GLN A 48 -23.75 16.44 -4.16
N VAL A 49 -22.48 16.17 -3.89
CA VAL A 49 -21.79 16.47 -2.64
C VAL A 49 -20.43 17.07 -2.96
N VAL A 50 -20.08 18.13 -2.23
CA VAL A 50 -18.73 18.70 -2.22
C VAL A 50 -17.93 17.99 -1.14
N VAL A 51 -16.80 17.41 -1.53
CA VAL A 51 -15.90 16.72 -0.60
C VAL A 51 -14.54 17.41 -0.62
N LYS A 52 -14.06 17.75 0.57
CA LYS A 52 -12.69 18.21 0.80
C LYS A 52 -11.78 17.00 1.02
N MET A 53 -10.90 16.75 0.06
CA MET A 53 -10.04 15.57 0.10
C MET A 53 -8.97 15.70 1.18
N LEU A 54 -8.64 14.59 1.86
CA LEU A 54 -7.59 14.52 2.87
C LEU A 54 -6.36 13.78 2.36
N ALA A 55 -6.58 12.65 1.69
CA ALA A 55 -5.51 11.81 1.16
C ALA A 55 -5.99 10.95 -0.01
N ALA A 56 -5.09 10.65 -0.93
CA ALA A 56 -5.34 9.76 -2.05
C ALA A 56 -4.09 8.90 -2.36
N PRO A 57 -4.18 7.56 -2.32
CA PRO A 57 -3.08 6.68 -2.72
C PRO A 57 -2.78 6.75 -4.22
N VAL A 58 -1.56 6.35 -4.58
CA VAL A 58 -1.13 6.16 -5.98
C VAL A 58 -0.98 4.68 -6.29
N HIS A 59 -1.88 4.12 -7.10
CA HIS A 59 -1.89 2.73 -7.57
C HIS A 59 -1.27 2.56 -8.95
N ARG A 60 -0.91 1.31 -9.24
CA ARG A 60 -0.68 0.84 -10.61
C ARG A 60 -1.95 0.93 -11.47
N HIS A 61 -3.13 0.74 -10.86
CA HIS A 61 -4.40 0.89 -11.58
C HIS A 61 -4.62 2.33 -12.07
N ASP A 62 -4.29 3.34 -11.26
CA ASP A 62 -4.34 4.74 -11.67
C ASP A 62 -3.46 4.98 -12.91
N LYS A 63 -2.24 4.44 -12.91
CA LYS A 63 -1.31 4.49 -14.04
C LYS A 63 -1.94 3.95 -15.32
N ASN A 64 -2.53 2.75 -15.24
CA ASN A 64 -3.15 2.09 -16.37
C ASN A 64 -4.29 2.95 -16.96
N LEU A 65 -5.12 3.56 -16.11
CA LEU A 65 -6.22 4.43 -16.57
C LEU A 65 -5.70 5.70 -17.26
N ILE A 66 -4.65 6.32 -16.72
CA ILE A 66 -3.99 7.49 -17.33
C ILE A 66 -3.41 7.13 -18.70
N GLU A 67 -2.76 5.98 -18.81
CA GLU A 67 -2.20 5.47 -20.07
C GLU A 67 -3.27 5.05 -21.10
N GLY A 68 -4.53 4.90 -20.69
CA GLY A 68 -5.63 4.44 -21.55
C GLY A 68 -5.80 2.92 -21.59
N HIS A 69 -5.16 2.20 -20.67
CA HIS A 69 -5.26 0.75 -20.53
C HIS A 69 -6.34 0.37 -19.49
N GLY A 70 -7.54 -0.02 -19.95
CA GLY A 70 -8.66 -0.40 -19.07
C GLY A 70 -8.62 -1.80 -18.50
N GLY A 71 -7.56 -2.57 -18.79
CA GLY A 71 -7.56 -4.01 -18.58
C GLY A 71 -8.65 -4.70 -19.42
N PRO A 72 -9.11 -5.90 -19.03
CA PRO A 72 -10.09 -6.68 -19.80
C PRO A 72 -11.53 -6.15 -19.74
N ARG A 73 -11.81 -5.02 -19.07
CA ARG A 73 -13.12 -4.35 -19.07
C ARG A 73 -13.03 -3.04 -19.83
N THR A 74 -14.18 -2.58 -20.32
CA THR A 74 -14.32 -1.26 -20.94
C THR A 74 -13.78 -0.19 -19.98
N MET A 75 -12.89 0.65 -20.50
CA MET A 75 -12.46 1.87 -19.83
C MET A 75 -13.71 2.67 -19.42
N PRO A 76 -13.77 3.19 -18.19
CA PRO A 76 -14.81 4.16 -17.85
C PRO A 76 -14.72 5.31 -18.86
N SER A 77 -15.84 5.67 -19.47
CA SER A 77 -15.89 6.86 -20.31
C SER A 77 -15.73 8.07 -19.42
N VAL A 78 -14.61 8.79 -19.56
CA VAL A 78 -14.31 10.01 -18.82
C VAL A 78 -14.16 11.16 -19.79
N SER A 79 -14.72 12.31 -19.45
CA SER A 79 -14.54 13.55 -20.22
C SER A 79 -13.17 14.14 -19.94
N MET A 80 -12.44 14.50 -20.98
CA MET A 80 -11.19 15.25 -20.84
C MET A 80 -11.48 16.75 -20.72
N PRO A 81 -10.75 17.49 -19.86
CA PRO A 81 -9.64 17.03 -19.03
C PRO A 81 -10.11 16.35 -17.74
N HIS A 82 -9.55 15.17 -17.46
CA HIS A 82 -9.96 14.33 -16.31
C HIS A 82 -9.00 14.46 -15.14
N VAL A 83 -9.52 14.39 -13.91
CA VAL A 83 -8.72 14.35 -12.68
C VAL A 83 -8.26 12.90 -12.43
N ALA A 84 -6.97 12.69 -12.18
CA ALA A 84 -6.43 11.36 -11.93
C ALA A 84 -6.80 10.82 -10.54
N GLY A 85 -6.58 9.52 -10.33
CA GLY A 85 -6.82 8.84 -9.05
C GLY A 85 -8.19 8.18 -8.93
N VAL A 86 -8.21 6.91 -8.53
CA VAL A 86 -9.43 6.11 -8.39
C VAL A 86 -10.02 6.17 -6.98
N GLU A 87 -9.15 6.16 -5.96
CA GLU A 87 -9.60 6.13 -4.57
C GLU A 87 -8.96 7.20 -3.70
N GLY A 88 -9.62 7.51 -2.60
CA GLY A 88 -9.14 8.44 -1.58
C GLY A 88 -10.14 8.62 -0.46
N VAL A 89 -9.77 9.41 0.53
CA VAL A 89 -10.61 9.76 1.67
C VAL A 89 -10.72 11.27 1.79
N GLY A 90 -11.92 11.75 2.12
CA GLY A 90 -12.22 13.16 2.26
C GLY A 90 -13.28 13.41 3.34
N VAL A 91 -13.55 14.67 3.62
CA VAL A 91 -14.61 15.12 4.52
C VAL A 91 -15.66 15.83 3.70
N VAL A 92 -16.93 15.51 3.94
CA VAL A 92 -18.06 16.21 3.33
C VAL A 92 -18.04 17.67 3.77
N GLU A 93 -17.96 18.57 2.81
CA GLU A 93 -17.98 20.02 3.04
C GLU A 93 -19.37 20.61 2.81
N GLU A 94 -20.12 20.09 1.84
CA GLU A 94 -21.47 20.56 1.52
C GLU A 94 -22.28 19.47 0.82
N VAL A 95 -23.56 19.32 1.16
CA VAL A 95 -24.46 18.29 0.60
C VAL A 95 -25.59 18.97 -0.18
N GLY A 96 -25.83 18.53 -1.40
CA GLY A 96 -26.96 18.98 -2.21
C GLY A 96 -28.30 18.50 -1.63
N SER A 97 -29.32 19.35 -1.71
CA SER A 97 -30.60 19.14 -1.01
C SER A 97 -31.40 17.93 -1.48
N THR A 98 -31.10 17.38 -2.66
CA THR A 98 -31.78 16.19 -3.21
C THR A 98 -30.88 14.95 -3.18
N ALA A 99 -29.78 14.98 -2.41
CA ALA A 99 -28.93 13.81 -2.22
C ALA A 99 -29.75 12.63 -1.69
N SER A 100 -29.62 11.49 -2.37
CA SER A 100 -30.39 10.26 -2.06
C SER A 100 -29.97 9.61 -0.74
N LEU A 101 -28.80 9.98 -0.21
CA LEU A 101 -28.23 9.46 1.01
C LEU A 101 -28.15 10.54 2.07
N ALA A 102 -28.41 10.16 3.33
CA ALA A 102 -28.31 11.03 4.49
C ALA A 102 -26.85 11.29 4.90
N LEU A 103 -26.07 11.89 4.00
CA LEU A 103 -24.74 12.41 4.28
C LEU A 103 -24.85 13.75 5.01
N GLN A 104 -23.90 14.02 5.90
CA GLN A 104 -23.84 15.25 6.67
C GLN A 104 -22.49 15.94 6.46
N GLU A 105 -22.48 17.27 6.57
CA GLU A 105 -21.24 18.04 6.64
C GLU A 105 -20.39 17.54 7.81
N GLY A 106 -19.10 17.32 7.56
CA GLY A 106 -18.18 16.71 8.53
C GLY A 106 -18.05 15.19 8.45
N ASP A 107 -18.91 14.49 7.69
CA ASP A 107 -18.77 13.05 7.49
C ASP A 107 -17.45 12.72 6.79
N LEU A 108 -16.73 11.75 7.34
CA LEU A 108 -15.56 11.16 6.69
C LEU A 108 -16.03 10.16 5.64
N VAL A 109 -15.66 10.36 4.39
CA VAL A 109 -16.11 9.53 3.26
C VAL A 109 -14.93 8.94 2.50
N TRP A 110 -15.08 7.68 2.12
CA TRP A 110 -14.20 7.00 1.18
C TRP A 110 -14.79 7.06 -0.23
N ILE A 111 -13.91 7.30 -1.19
CA ILE A 111 -14.22 7.36 -2.61
C ILE A 111 -13.45 6.22 -3.27
N ASN A 112 -14.13 5.44 -4.10
CA ASN A 112 -13.53 4.36 -4.89
C ASN A 112 -14.22 4.26 -6.24
N ASN A 113 -14.07 5.32 -7.03
CA ASN A 113 -14.69 5.43 -8.34
C ASN A 113 -13.73 6.14 -9.34
N PRO A 114 -13.27 5.43 -10.40
CA PRO A 114 -12.35 6.00 -11.38
C PRO A 114 -12.91 7.19 -12.17
N THR A 115 -14.24 7.37 -12.23
CA THR A 115 -14.87 8.47 -12.97
C THR A 115 -14.89 9.78 -12.18
N VAL A 116 -14.53 9.77 -10.89
CA VAL A 116 -14.56 10.96 -10.03
C VAL A 116 -13.22 11.70 -10.03
N GLY A 117 -12.12 10.97 -9.90
CA GLY A 117 -10.78 11.56 -9.80
C GLY A 117 -10.46 12.07 -8.40
N SER A 118 -9.66 11.31 -7.63
CA SER A 118 -9.36 11.61 -6.23
C SER A 118 -8.10 12.46 -5.99
N TRP A 119 -7.25 12.65 -7.01
CA TRP A 119 -6.03 13.45 -6.91
C TRP A 119 -6.35 14.93 -7.10
N ALA A 120 -7.16 15.47 -6.19
CA ALA A 120 -7.55 16.86 -6.13
C ALA A 120 -7.80 17.30 -4.69
N THR A 121 -7.73 18.61 -4.44
CA THR A 121 -8.02 19.22 -3.12
C THR A 121 -9.51 19.17 -2.77
N HIS A 122 -10.39 19.31 -3.77
CA HIS A 122 -11.83 19.18 -3.64
C HIS A 122 -12.40 18.44 -4.85
N ILE A 123 -13.47 17.70 -4.62
CA ILE A 123 -14.26 17.03 -5.67
C ILE A 123 -15.74 17.38 -5.50
N VAL A 124 -16.48 17.28 -6.59
CA VAL A 124 -17.96 17.30 -6.59
C VAL A 124 -18.42 16.01 -7.24
N THR A 125 -19.23 15.23 -6.54
CA THR A 125 -19.68 13.91 -7.02
C THR A 125 -21.05 13.56 -6.45
N ASP A 126 -21.77 12.64 -7.09
CA ASP A 126 -23.04 12.14 -6.57
C ASP A 126 -22.84 11.43 -5.23
N ALA A 127 -23.79 11.61 -4.30
CA ALA A 127 -23.75 11.01 -2.97
C ALA A 127 -23.51 9.49 -3.00
N GLU A 128 -24.02 8.80 -4.03
CA GLU A 128 -23.91 7.36 -4.23
C GLU A 128 -22.48 6.86 -4.46
N ASN A 129 -21.57 7.75 -4.87
CA ASN A 129 -20.16 7.44 -5.08
C ASN A 129 -19.32 7.46 -3.79
N LEU A 130 -19.91 7.90 -2.68
CA LEU A 130 -19.23 8.12 -1.41
C LEU A 130 -19.69 7.06 -0.41
N ASP A 131 -18.80 6.31 0.23
CA ASP A 131 -19.15 5.43 1.38
C ASP A 131 -18.71 6.11 2.69
N VAL A 132 -19.60 6.21 3.69
CA VAL A 132 -19.28 6.85 4.99
C VAL A 132 -18.40 5.95 5.82
N MET A 133 -17.30 6.46 6.35
CA MET A 133 -16.37 5.68 7.14
C MET A 133 -16.58 5.95 8.64
N PRO A 134 -16.49 4.93 9.51
CA PRO A 134 -16.42 5.17 10.94
C PRO A 134 -15.19 6.01 11.26
N CYS A 135 -15.40 7.14 11.95
CA CYS A 135 -14.32 7.99 12.41
C CYS A 135 -13.59 7.30 13.57
N ARG A 136 -12.36 6.86 13.33
CA ARG A 136 -11.51 6.20 14.32
C ARG A 136 -10.22 6.99 14.51
N ALA A 137 -10.01 7.52 15.72
CA ALA A 137 -8.83 8.32 16.03
C ALA A 137 -7.53 7.50 16.07
N ASP A 138 -7.63 6.18 16.20
CA ASP A 138 -6.51 5.23 16.22
C ASP A 138 -6.09 4.75 14.82
N VAL A 139 -6.85 5.12 13.77
CA VAL A 139 -6.54 4.73 12.38
C VAL A 139 -5.99 5.92 11.60
N ASP A 140 -4.80 5.73 11.03
CA ASP A 140 -4.16 6.73 10.20
C ASP A 140 -4.97 6.96 8.92
N VAL A 141 -5.14 8.21 8.54
CA VAL A 141 -5.86 8.60 7.30
C VAL A 141 -5.29 7.96 6.03
N GLU A 142 -3.99 7.63 5.99
CA GLU A 142 -3.41 6.93 4.84
C GLU A 142 -3.92 5.50 4.68
N TYR A 143 -4.31 4.85 5.79
CA TYR A 143 -4.92 3.52 5.76
C TYR A 143 -6.34 3.62 5.22
N LEU A 144 -7.12 4.58 5.71
CA LEU A 144 -8.48 4.86 5.23
C LEU A 144 -8.49 5.28 3.76
N ALA A 145 -7.50 6.07 3.33
CA ALA A 145 -7.35 6.45 1.92
C ALA A 145 -7.04 5.24 1.02
N SER A 146 -6.42 4.20 1.57
CA SER A 146 -6.00 2.99 0.85
C SER A 146 -6.91 1.79 1.11
N LEU A 147 -8.17 2.03 1.47
CA LEU A 147 -9.11 1.00 1.94
C LEU A 147 -9.29 -0.13 0.92
N SER A 148 -9.19 0.12 -0.39
CA SER A 148 -9.27 -0.94 -1.41
C SER A 148 -8.23 -2.06 -1.22
N LEU A 149 -7.03 -1.71 -0.76
CA LEU A 149 -5.94 -2.65 -0.51
C LEU A 149 -6.26 -3.54 0.69
N PHE A 150 -6.78 -2.94 1.76
CA PHE A 150 -7.19 -3.65 2.98
C PHE A 150 -8.40 -4.54 2.72
N HIS A 151 -9.36 -4.08 1.93
CA HIS A 151 -10.54 -4.84 1.54
C HIS A 151 -10.15 -6.08 0.71
N THR A 152 -9.22 -5.91 -0.24
CA THR A 152 -8.70 -7.04 -1.03
C THR A 152 -7.98 -8.05 -0.14
N ALA A 153 -7.08 -7.61 0.74
CA ALA A 153 -6.38 -8.49 1.67
C ALA A 153 -7.35 -9.21 2.63
N TYR A 154 -8.41 -8.52 3.08
CA TYR A 154 -9.44 -9.07 3.96
C TYR A 154 -10.15 -10.24 3.28
N HIS A 155 -10.69 -10.04 2.07
CA HIS A 155 -11.35 -11.12 1.33
C HIS A 155 -10.41 -12.29 1.05
N LEU A 156 -9.17 -12.02 0.63
CA LEU A 156 -8.20 -13.07 0.35
C LEU A 156 -7.92 -13.97 1.58
N THR A 157 -8.04 -13.41 2.78
CA THR A 157 -7.73 -14.11 4.04
C THR A 157 -8.96 -14.59 4.81
N HIS A 158 -10.18 -14.27 4.37
CA HIS A 158 -11.42 -14.61 5.08
C HIS A 158 -12.43 -15.40 4.24
N ASP A 159 -12.50 -15.20 2.92
CA ASP A 159 -13.66 -15.66 2.14
C ASP A 159 -13.42 -16.95 1.36
N PHE A 160 -12.16 -17.30 1.08
CA PHE A 160 -11.83 -18.39 0.18
C PHE A 160 -11.54 -19.71 0.87
N VAL A 161 -10.86 -19.64 2.01
CA VAL A 161 -10.49 -20.76 2.88
C VAL A 161 -10.61 -20.27 4.32
N SER A 162 -11.20 -21.08 5.20
CA SER A 162 -11.19 -20.81 6.63
C SER A 162 -9.80 -21.13 7.19
N ILE A 163 -8.94 -20.12 7.22
CA ILE A 163 -7.55 -20.24 7.71
C ILE A 163 -7.56 -20.47 9.22
N GLN A 164 -7.01 -21.60 9.64
CA GLN A 164 -6.86 -21.99 11.05
C GLN A 164 -5.41 -21.82 11.53
N PRO A 165 -5.16 -21.77 12.84
CA PRO A 165 -3.79 -21.77 13.38
C PRO A 165 -2.96 -22.93 12.82
N ASN A 166 -1.69 -22.65 12.52
CA ASN A 166 -0.72 -23.56 11.88
C ASN A 166 -0.99 -23.94 10.41
N ASP A 167 -2.10 -23.49 9.81
CA ASP A 167 -2.30 -23.67 8.37
C ASP A 167 -1.21 -22.98 7.56
N VAL A 168 -0.90 -23.53 6.38
CA VAL A 168 0.12 -22.99 5.49
C VAL A 168 -0.53 -22.28 4.31
N VAL A 169 -0.09 -21.05 4.07
CA VAL A 169 -0.57 -20.17 2.98
C VAL A 169 0.63 -19.73 2.14
N LEU A 170 0.47 -19.79 0.82
CA LEU A 170 1.44 -19.29 -0.15
C LEU A 170 0.97 -17.95 -0.72
N GLN A 171 1.90 -17.03 -1.01
CA GLN A 171 1.56 -15.78 -1.71
C GLN A 171 2.69 -15.30 -2.64
N THR A 172 2.33 -14.74 -3.80
CA THR A 172 3.31 -14.10 -4.69
C THR A 172 3.49 -12.61 -4.39
N GLY A 173 4.69 -12.09 -4.69
CA GLY A 173 5.20 -10.73 -4.48
C GLY A 173 5.01 -10.17 -3.08
N ALA A 174 5.84 -10.65 -2.15
CA ALA A 174 5.95 -10.17 -0.77
C ALA A 174 6.07 -8.63 -0.64
N SER A 175 6.64 -7.94 -1.63
CA SER A 175 6.78 -6.48 -1.66
C SER A 175 5.49 -5.72 -1.99
N SER A 176 4.44 -6.39 -2.48
CA SER A 176 3.14 -5.76 -2.76
C SER A 176 2.48 -5.25 -1.47
N SER A 177 1.83 -4.08 -1.52
CA SER A 177 1.10 -3.54 -0.36
C SER A 177 0.02 -4.52 0.15
N ILE A 178 -0.69 -5.20 -0.74
CA ILE A 178 -1.70 -6.22 -0.36
C ILE A 178 -1.01 -7.41 0.31
N ALA A 179 0.13 -7.85 -0.22
CA ALA A 179 0.88 -8.97 0.36
C ALA A 179 1.44 -8.65 1.75
N GLN A 180 1.86 -7.40 1.95
CA GLN A 180 2.24 -6.90 3.28
C GLN A 180 1.03 -6.93 4.22
N ILE A 181 -0.12 -6.35 3.84
CA ILE A 181 -1.33 -6.38 4.67
C ILE A 181 -1.73 -7.83 5.03
N CYS A 182 -1.67 -8.76 4.08
CA CYS A 182 -1.91 -10.19 4.32
C CYS A 182 -0.97 -10.79 5.37
N GLN A 183 0.28 -10.35 5.50
CA GLN A 183 1.19 -10.82 6.57
C GLN A 183 0.58 -10.59 7.95
N GLY A 184 -0.04 -9.42 8.17
CA GLY A 184 -0.69 -9.10 9.43
C GLY A 184 -1.90 -9.98 9.71
N TYR A 185 -2.78 -10.13 8.72
CA TYR A 185 -3.99 -10.94 8.87
C TYR A 185 -3.70 -12.42 9.05
N VAL A 186 -2.77 -12.98 8.28
CA VAL A 186 -2.41 -14.41 8.37
C VAL A 186 -1.68 -14.69 9.69
N ARG A 187 -0.78 -13.80 10.12
CA ARG A 187 -0.09 -13.90 11.43
C ARG A 187 -1.08 -13.83 12.59
N ALA A 188 -2.05 -12.90 12.54
CA ALA A 188 -3.07 -12.78 13.58
C ALA A 188 -3.95 -14.03 13.72
N LYS A 189 -4.11 -14.81 12.64
CA LYS A 189 -4.78 -16.13 12.67
C LYS A 189 -3.87 -17.28 13.13
N GLY A 190 -2.60 -17.01 13.45
CA GLY A 190 -1.62 -18.03 13.85
C GLY A 190 -1.17 -18.97 12.71
N ALA A 191 -1.43 -18.59 11.45
CA ALA A 191 -1.05 -19.38 10.28
C ALA A 191 0.35 -19.00 9.75
N LYS A 192 0.95 -19.89 8.95
CA LYS A 192 2.29 -19.75 8.38
C LYS A 192 2.20 -19.24 6.94
N LEU A 193 2.64 -18.00 6.72
CA LEU A 193 2.65 -17.37 5.40
C LEU A 193 4.01 -17.50 4.71
N PHE A 194 4.08 -18.25 3.63
CA PHE A 194 5.27 -18.33 2.76
C PHE A 194 5.05 -17.43 1.57
N GLN A 195 6.01 -16.54 1.29
CA GLN A 195 5.91 -15.61 0.18
C GLN A 195 7.05 -15.76 -0.81
N THR A 196 6.76 -15.44 -2.07
CA THR A 196 7.78 -15.30 -3.11
C THR A 196 7.88 -13.86 -3.57
N MET A 197 9.05 -13.43 -4.04
CA MET A 197 9.23 -12.11 -4.65
C MET A 197 10.38 -12.09 -5.64
N GLN A 198 10.44 -11.03 -6.45
CA GLN A 198 11.65 -10.73 -7.19
C GLN A 198 12.64 -10.11 -6.21
N LEU A 199 13.86 -10.66 -6.13
CA LEU A 199 14.91 -10.07 -5.33
C LEU A 199 15.86 -9.28 -6.25
N GLY A 200 16.19 -8.07 -5.83
CA GLY A 200 17.26 -7.28 -6.44
C GLY A 200 18.62 -7.95 -6.22
N ARG A 201 19.59 -7.67 -7.09
CA ARG A 201 20.92 -8.29 -7.03
C ARG A 201 21.70 -8.00 -5.73
N THR A 202 21.35 -6.96 -4.99
CA THR A 202 22.18 -6.41 -3.89
C THR A 202 21.54 -6.41 -2.49
N GLU A 203 20.25 -6.75 -2.34
CA GLU A 203 19.52 -6.53 -1.05
C GLU A 203 18.79 -7.79 -0.52
N HIS A 204 19.25 -8.99 -0.87
CA HIS A 204 18.55 -10.25 -0.59
C HIS A 204 18.25 -10.49 0.90
N ALA A 205 19.28 -10.40 1.75
CA ALA A 205 19.16 -10.76 3.17
C ALA A 205 18.29 -9.75 3.94
N HIS A 206 18.54 -8.46 3.77
CA HIS A 206 17.82 -7.40 4.49
C HIS A 206 16.32 -7.38 4.15
N LEU A 207 15.96 -7.57 2.89
CA LEU A 207 14.54 -7.60 2.49
C LEU A 207 13.84 -8.84 3.05
N THR A 208 14.50 -9.99 3.02
CA THR A 208 13.97 -11.23 3.60
C THR A 208 13.74 -11.09 5.11
N ALA A 209 14.73 -10.55 5.84
CA ALA A 209 14.61 -10.21 7.27
C ALA A 209 13.40 -9.31 7.53
N PHE A 210 13.31 -8.26 6.72
CA PHE A 210 12.34 -7.20 6.88
C PHE A 210 10.91 -7.70 6.70
N PHE A 211 10.64 -8.56 5.72
CA PHE A 211 9.32 -9.17 5.56
C PHE A 211 9.02 -10.24 6.62
N LYS A 212 10.04 -10.98 7.07
CA LYS A 212 9.89 -11.94 8.19
C LYS A 212 9.47 -11.22 9.48
N LEU A 213 10.12 -10.09 9.80
CA LEU A 213 9.75 -9.22 10.92
C LEU A 213 8.29 -8.73 10.87
N ARG A 214 7.75 -8.56 9.66
CA ARG A 214 6.36 -8.12 9.43
C ARG A 214 5.33 -9.25 9.45
N GLY A 215 5.75 -10.50 9.61
CA GLY A 215 4.86 -11.64 9.80
C GLY A 215 4.84 -12.66 8.67
N ALA A 216 5.69 -12.52 7.65
CA ALA A 216 5.97 -13.65 6.78
C ALA A 216 6.70 -14.74 7.59
N PHE A 217 6.31 -16.01 7.40
CA PHE A 217 7.03 -17.15 7.99
C PHE A 217 8.36 -17.37 7.25
N ALA A 218 8.31 -17.31 5.92
CA ALA A 218 9.50 -17.29 5.07
C ALA A 218 9.23 -16.49 3.80
N VAL A 219 10.28 -15.85 3.26
CA VAL A 219 10.25 -15.18 1.96
C VAL A 219 11.39 -15.69 1.11
N VAL A 220 11.10 -16.13 -0.12
CA VAL A 220 12.09 -16.70 -1.03
C VAL A 220 12.01 -16.03 -2.41
N PRO A 221 13.09 -16.00 -3.21
CA PRO A 221 13.01 -15.50 -4.57
C PRO A 221 12.14 -16.39 -5.46
N TYR A 222 11.57 -15.82 -6.51
CA TYR A 222 10.71 -16.54 -7.46
C TYR A 222 11.34 -17.81 -8.06
N ASN A 223 12.64 -17.80 -8.37
CA ASN A 223 13.34 -18.96 -8.92
C ASN A 223 13.51 -20.10 -7.90
N TYR A 224 13.42 -19.80 -6.60
CA TYR A 224 13.54 -20.79 -5.52
C TYR A 224 12.36 -21.76 -5.51
N ALA A 225 11.17 -21.33 -5.96
CA ALA A 225 9.93 -22.09 -5.92
C ALA A 225 10.02 -23.47 -6.63
N ARG A 226 10.89 -23.61 -7.64
CA ARG A 226 11.07 -24.87 -8.40
C ARG A 226 12.13 -25.81 -7.84
N THR A 227 12.88 -25.37 -6.84
CA THR A 227 14.05 -26.09 -6.33
C THR A 227 13.66 -27.16 -5.30
N ASN A 228 14.56 -28.12 -5.07
CA ASN A 228 14.42 -29.07 -3.95
C ASN A 228 14.44 -28.36 -2.59
N TYR A 229 15.09 -27.19 -2.50
CA TYR A 229 15.12 -26.42 -1.27
C TYR A 229 13.75 -25.88 -0.88
N MET A 230 12.91 -25.44 -1.83
CA MET A 230 11.52 -25.06 -1.53
C MET A 230 10.72 -26.25 -0.98
N ARG A 231 10.91 -27.44 -1.56
CA ARG A 231 10.27 -28.67 -1.06
C ARG A 231 10.71 -29.01 0.36
N ARG A 232 12.02 -28.88 0.65
CA ARG A 232 12.56 -29.07 2.00
C ARG A 232 12.07 -28.02 2.99
N LEU A 233 11.96 -26.76 2.56
CA LEU A 233 11.42 -25.69 3.40
C LEU A 233 9.95 -25.97 3.79
N LEU A 234 9.20 -26.65 2.92
CA LEU A 234 7.81 -27.03 3.16
C LEU A 234 7.65 -28.44 3.76
N SER A 235 8.70 -29.24 3.91
CA SER A 235 8.57 -30.64 4.36
C SER A 235 8.15 -30.76 5.83
N ASP A 236 8.48 -29.75 6.63
CA ASP A 236 8.28 -29.77 8.08
C ASP A 236 6.96 -29.04 8.48
N VAL A 237 6.12 -28.72 7.51
CA VAL A 237 4.83 -28.04 7.72
C VAL A 237 3.70 -28.75 6.97
N PRO A 238 2.43 -28.55 7.38
CA PRO A 238 1.30 -29.12 6.66
C PRO A 238 1.24 -28.66 5.20
N PRO A 239 0.64 -29.47 4.30
CA PRO A 239 0.44 -29.07 2.91
C PRO A 239 -0.28 -27.71 2.79
N PRO A 240 0.21 -26.78 1.93
CA PRO A 240 -0.39 -25.46 1.77
C PRO A 240 -1.85 -25.51 1.28
N LYS A 241 -2.76 -24.84 1.99
CA LYS A 241 -4.21 -24.86 1.67
C LYS A 241 -4.63 -23.76 0.72
N LEU A 242 -3.91 -22.65 0.69
CA LEU A 242 -4.27 -21.45 -0.03
C LEU A 242 -3.05 -20.85 -0.72
N LEU A 243 -3.20 -20.49 -2.00
CA LEU A 243 -2.27 -19.67 -2.76
C LEU A 243 -2.96 -18.34 -3.14
N MET A 244 -2.45 -17.22 -2.61
CA MET A 244 -2.85 -15.88 -3.02
C MET A 244 -1.91 -15.38 -4.12
N ASN A 245 -2.39 -15.35 -5.36
CA ASN A 245 -1.58 -15.04 -6.53
C ASN A 245 -1.94 -13.67 -7.14
N HIS A 246 -0.94 -12.81 -7.34
CA HIS A 246 -1.11 -11.58 -8.14
C HIS A 246 -0.10 -11.47 -9.30
N THR A 247 0.89 -12.36 -9.33
CA THR A 247 1.98 -12.27 -10.30
C THR A 247 1.65 -13.04 -11.57
N CYS A 248 0.96 -14.18 -11.47
CA CYS A 248 0.63 -15.06 -12.59
C CYS A 248 1.88 -15.61 -13.33
N GLY A 249 1.71 -16.03 -14.58
CA GLY A 249 2.77 -16.66 -15.36
C GLY A 249 3.35 -17.89 -14.68
N GLY A 250 4.61 -18.19 -15.03
CA GLY A 250 5.37 -19.26 -14.37
C GLY A 250 5.51 -19.07 -12.86
N TYR A 251 5.52 -17.82 -12.37
CA TYR A 251 5.66 -17.50 -10.95
C TYR A 251 4.50 -18.06 -10.11
N GLY A 252 3.27 -17.84 -10.55
CA GLY A 252 2.08 -18.41 -9.92
C GLY A 252 1.97 -19.91 -10.15
N SER A 253 2.18 -20.37 -11.39
CA SER A 253 2.08 -21.79 -11.76
C SER A 253 2.99 -22.70 -10.96
N ASN A 254 4.23 -22.27 -10.70
CA ASN A 254 5.16 -23.07 -9.90
C ASN A 254 4.68 -23.29 -8.46
N LEU A 255 3.94 -22.34 -7.89
CA LEU A 255 3.41 -22.46 -6.52
C LEU A 255 2.14 -23.31 -6.45
N VAL A 256 1.36 -23.40 -7.53
CA VAL A 256 0.20 -24.30 -7.61
C VAL A 256 0.62 -25.75 -7.37
N ASN A 257 1.76 -26.16 -7.94
CA ASN A 257 2.31 -27.50 -7.75
C ASN A 257 2.61 -27.82 -6.28
N LEU A 258 2.83 -26.80 -5.43
CA LEU A 258 3.17 -26.95 -4.02
C LEU A 258 1.94 -26.98 -3.10
N LEU A 259 0.72 -26.76 -3.61
CA LEU A 259 -0.50 -26.83 -2.80
C LEU A 259 -0.72 -28.25 -2.26
N GLY A 260 -1.45 -28.40 -1.15
CA GLY A 260 -2.05 -29.67 -0.77
C GLY A 260 -3.26 -30.00 -1.65
N ASP A 261 -3.70 -31.25 -1.61
CA ASP A 261 -4.94 -31.65 -2.29
C ASP A 261 -6.14 -30.84 -1.77
N ASN A 262 -7.08 -30.56 -2.67
CA ASN A 262 -8.21 -29.65 -2.48
C ASN A 262 -7.82 -28.19 -2.14
N GLY A 263 -6.54 -27.83 -2.33
CA GLY A 263 -6.05 -26.48 -2.14
C GLY A 263 -6.71 -25.46 -3.09
N VAL A 264 -6.73 -24.20 -2.66
CA VAL A 264 -7.36 -23.11 -3.41
C VAL A 264 -6.28 -22.15 -3.92
N CYS A 265 -6.26 -21.89 -5.22
CA CYS A 265 -5.51 -20.80 -5.83
C CYS A 265 -6.46 -19.63 -6.13
N VAL A 266 -6.24 -18.49 -5.48
CA VAL A 266 -7.01 -17.27 -5.70
C VAL A 266 -6.14 -16.25 -6.41
N THR A 267 -6.54 -15.87 -7.63
CA THR A 267 -5.85 -14.85 -8.43
C THR A 267 -6.55 -13.49 -8.32
N TYR A 268 -5.80 -12.46 -7.96
CA TYR A 268 -6.32 -11.08 -7.76
C TYR A 268 -5.53 -9.99 -8.50
N GLY A 269 -4.56 -10.38 -9.32
CA GLY A 269 -3.76 -9.48 -10.16
C GLY A 269 -3.03 -10.25 -11.25
N ASN A 270 -2.38 -9.53 -12.16
CA ASN A 270 -1.58 -10.11 -13.24
C ASN A 270 -0.35 -9.26 -13.55
N THR A 271 0.57 -9.12 -12.58
CA THR A 271 1.75 -8.25 -12.73
C THR A 271 2.77 -8.79 -13.75
N SER A 272 2.82 -10.09 -14.02
CA SER A 272 3.69 -10.63 -15.08
C SER A 272 3.13 -10.42 -16.50
N HIS A 273 1.84 -10.08 -16.62
CA HIS A 273 1.11 -10.05 -17.89
C HIS A 273 1.08 -11.39 -18.64
N GLN A 274 1.44 -12.49 -17.98
CA GLN A 274 1.47 -13.84 -18.57
C GLN A 274 0.36 -14.72 -17.98
N PRO A 275 -0.29 -15.56 -18.82
CA PRO A 275 -1.27 -16.52 -18.33
C PRO A 275 -0.60 -17.57 -17.42
N MET A 276 -1.36 -18.10 -16.46
CA MET A 276 -0.93 -19.26 -15.69
C MET A 276 -1.07 -20.53 -16.52
N GLN A 277 -0.07 -21.40 -16.42
CA GLN A 277 -0.15 -22.79 -16.85
C GLN A 277 -0.58 -23.66 -15.67
N ILE A 278 -1.61 -24.48 -15.86
CA ILE A 278 -2.18 -25.35 -14.83
C ILE A 278 -2.19 -26.77 -15.37
N ALA A 279 -1.70 -27.74 -14.59
CA ALA A 279 -1.77 -29.13 -15.02
C ALA A 279 -3.19 -29.68 -14.83
N ASN A 280 -3.72 -30.38 -15.82
CA ASN A 280 -5.08 -30.94 -15.76
C ASN A 280 -5.28 -31.86 -14.55
N MET A 281 -4.24 -32.62 -14.18
CA MET A 281 -4.31 -33.53 -13.03
C MET A 281 -4.33 -32.80 -11.68
N ASP A 282 -3.87 -31.55 -11.61
CA ASP A 282 -4.05 -30.74 -10.39
C ASP A 282 -5.53 -30.44 -10.16
N ALA A 283 -6.27 -30.12 -11.23
CA ALA A 283 -7.70 -29.88 -11.12
C ALA A 283 -8.50 -31.19 -10.93
N ILE A 284 -8.16 -32.24 -11.70
CA ILE A 284 -8.94 -33.48 -11.74
C ILE A 284 -8.66 -34.39 -10.53
N ALA A 285 -7.39 -34.76 -10.33
CA ALA A 285 -7.04 -35.77 -9.33
C ALA A 285 -6.77 -35.15 -7.95
N ARG A 286 -6.12 -33.98 -7.92
CA ARG A 286 -5.81 -33.29 -6.66
C ARG A 286 -6.92 -32.34 -6.21
N GLY A 287 -7.95 -32.12 -7.03
CA GLY A 287 -9.10 -31.27 -6.67
C GLY A 287 -8.75 -29.79 -6.44
N ILE A 288 -7.64 -29.29 -7.00
CA ILE A 288 -7.21 -27.90 -6.82
C ILE A 288 -8.25 -26.95 -7.44
N GLN A 289 -8.69 -25.96 -6.65
CA GLN A 289 -9.68 -24.99 -7.07
C GLN A 289 -9.03 -23.69 -7.53
N PHE A 290 -9.43 -23.18 -8.69
CA PHE A 290 -8.97 -21.89 -9.20
C PHE A 290 -10.10 -20.86 -9.09
N LYS A 291 -9.84 -19.79 -8.33
CA LYS A 291 -10.80 -18.72 -8.07
C LYS A 291 -10.19 -17.37 -8.45
N GLY A 292 -11.05 -16.43 -8.82
CA GLY A 292 -10.68 -15.04 -9.10
C GLY A 292 -11.27 -14.10 -8.07
N PHE A 293 -10.51 -13.07 -7.68
CA PHE A 293 -11.02 -11.97 -6.88
C PHE A 293 -10.75 -10.63 -7.57
N PHE A 294 -11.79 -9.83 -7.77
CA PHE A 294 -11.66 -8.48 -8.30
C PHE A 294 -12.61 -7.56 -7.55
N LEU A 295 -12.05 -6.68 -6.70
CA LEU A 295 -12.80 -5.82 -5.79
C LEU A 295 -13.88 -5.00 -6.51
N PRO A 296 -13.65 -4.37 -7.68
CA PRO A 296 -14.70 -3.67 -8.40
C PRO A 296 -15.91 -4.56 -8.76
N SER A 297 -15.69 -5.83 -9.13
CA SER A 297 -16.80 -6.78 -9.36
C SER A 297 -17.53 -7.15 -8.08
N TRP A 298 -16.81 -7.19 -6.97
CA TRP A 298 -17.42 -7.45 -5.68
C TRP A 298 -18.30 -6.26 -5.28
N ASN A 299 -17.79 -5.03 -5.38
CA ASN A 299 -18.55 -3.80 -5.12
C ASN A 299 -19.83 -3.71 -5.96
N GLN A 300 -19.75 -4.03 -7.26
CA GLN A 300 -20.89 -3.99 -8.18
C GLN A 300 -21.98 -5.01 -7.84
N ARG A 301 -21.62 -6.17 -7.26
CA ARG A 301 -22.56 -7.25 -6.95
C ARG A 301 -23.22 -7.13 -5.57
N HIS A 302 -22.74 -6.21 -4.73
CA HIS A 302 -23.20 -6.09 -3.34
C HIS A 302 -23.89 -4.76 -3.10
N THR A 303 -24.96 -4.80 -2.31
CA THR A 303 -25.66 -3.59 -1.86
C THR A 303 -24.74 -2.72 -1.00
N ARG A 304 -25.04 -1.43 -0.93
CA ARG A 304 -24.28 -0.49 -0.10
C ARG A 304 -24.17 -0.96 1.35
N GLU A 305 -25.28 -1.40 1.95
CA GLU A 305 -25.30 -1.92 3.32
C GLU A 305 -24.37 -3.13 3.52
N ALA A 306 -24.29 -4.04 2.55
CA ALA A 306 -23.35 -5.15 2.60
C ALA A 306 -21.89 -4.67 2.54
N ARG A 307 -21.59 -3.68 1.67
CA ARG A 307 -20.25 -3.07 1.60
C ARG A 307 -19.88 -2.38 2.91
N MET A 308 -20.78 -1.60 3.47
CA MET A 308 -20.57 -0.87 4.73
C MET A 308 -20.27 -1.79 5.91
N ARG A 309 -20.93 -2.95 6.00
CA ARG A 309 -20.62 -3.97 7.02
C ARG A 309 -19.20 -4.51 6.87
N VAL A 310 -18.74 -4.73 5.64
CA VAL A 310 -17.37 -5.18 5.40
C VAL A 310 -16.36 -4.06 5.69
N HIS A 311 -16.66 -2.80 5.32
CA HIS A 311 -15.82 -1.64 5.66
C HIS A 311 -15.57 -1.55 7.16
N GLN A 312 -16.60 -1.76 7.98
CA GLN A 312 -16.45 -1.77 9.43
C GLN A 312 -15.45 -2.84 9.90
N ASN A 313 -15.63 -4.09 9.48
CA ASN A 313 -14.71 -5.17 9.84
C ASN A 313 -13.28 -4.92 9.34
N VAL A 314 -13.14 -4.38 8.11
CA VAL A 314 -11.85 -4.05 7.52
C VAL A 314 -11.16 -2.97 8.35
N ILE A 315 -11.86 -1.89 8.71
CA ILE A 315 -11.31 -0.78 9.51
C ILE A 315 -10.94 -1.25 10.92
N GLU A 316 -11.78 -2.08 11.56
CA GLU A 316 -11.45 -2.68 12.86
C GLU A 316 -10.16 -3.50 12.79
N SER A 317 -9.96 -4.25 11.70
CA SER A 317 -8.76 -5.05 11.47
C SER A 317 -7.51 -4.23 11.10
N MET A 318 -7.63 -2.96 10.73
CA MET A 318 -6.47 -2.12 10.36
C MET A 318 -5.50 -1.94 11.53
N THR A 319 -6.02 -1.88 12.76
CA THR A 319 -5.22 -1.74 13.99
C THR A 319 -4.18 -2.86 14.14
N ILE A 320 -4.51 -4.08 13.69
CA ILE A 320 -3.59 -5.23 13.63
C ILE A 320 -2.37 -4.86 12.77
N THR A 321 -2.62 -4.33 11.57
CA THR A 321 -1.57 -4.01 10.60
C THR A 321 -0.77 -2.76 10.98
N GLN A 322 -1.42 -1.79 11.63
CA GLN A 322 -0.79 -0.57 12.15
C GLN A 322 0.13 -0.88 13.33
N GLY A 323 -0.35 -1.62 14.33
CA GLY A 323 0.40 -1.95 15.55
C GLY A 323 1.67 -2.75 15.28
N HIS A 324 1.69 -3.53 14.19
CA HIS A 324 2.86 -4.30 13.76
C HIS A 324 3.73 -3.57 12.71
N GLY A 325 3.35 -2.36 12.27
CA GLY A 325 4.10 -1.57 11.27
C GLY A 325 4.24 -2.25 9.91
N ILE A 326 3.25 -3.08 9.55
CA ILE A 326 3.25 -4.00 8.40
C ILE A 326 2.97 -3.25 7.11
N PHE A 327 1.88 -2.48 7.08
CA PHE A 327 1.63 -1.51 6.02
C PHE A 327 2.32 -0.19 6.37
N ARG A 328 2.95 0.45 5.39
CA ARG A 328 3.54 1.79 5.58
C ARG A 328 3.17 2.67 4.42
N ALA A 329 2.66 3.85 4.73
CA ALA A 329 2.51 4.90 3.74
C ALA A 329 3.79 5.74 3.66
N GLN A 330 4.14 6.15 2.44
CA GLN A 330 5.08 7.24 2.20
C GLN A 330 4.25 8.44 1.78
N ARG A 331 4.30 9.50 2.59
CA ARG A 331 3.45 10.67 2.42
C ARG A 331 4.13 11.63 1.48
N PHE A 332 3.46 11.92 0.39
CA PHE A 332 3.81 12.99 -0.52
C PHE A 332 2.83 14.12 -0.31
N LYS A 333 3.30 15.36 -0.36
CA LYS A 333 2.40 16.49 -0.44
C LYS A 333 1.57 16.38 -1.72
N MET A 334 0.37 16.97 -1.76
CA MET A 334 -0.34 17.18 -3.02
C MET A 334 0.05 18.55 -3.56
N ASP A 335 1.10 18.60 -4.37
CA ASP A 335 1.58 19.81 -5.03
C ASP A 335 2.15 19.51 -6.43
N GLY A 336 2.67 20.55 -7.10
CA GLY A 336 3.28 20.41 -8.43
C GLY A 336 4.61 19.65 -8.42
N ASP A 337 5.28 19.49 -7.28
CA ASP A 337 6.57 18.80 -7.13
C ASP A 337 6.40 17.30 -6.81
N SER A 338 5.15 16.85 -6.71
CA SER A 338 4.76 15.48 -6.40
C SER A 338 5.01 14.47 -7.53
N ALA A 339 5.64 14.89 -8.63
CA ALA A 339 6.03 14.00 -9.72
C ALA A 339 6.93 12.84 -9.26
N PHE A 340 7.67 13.02 -8.16
CA PHE A 340 8.44 11.96 -7.54
C PHE A 340 7.56 10.87 -6.88
N ALA A 341 6.38 11.23 -6.35
CA ALA A 341 5.43 10.27 -5.76
C ALA A 341 5.00 9.22 -6.78
N PHE A 342 4.82 9.67 -8.02
CA PHE A 342 4.41 8.91 -9.17
C PHE A 342 5.48 7.91 -9.62
N SER A 343 6.72 8.37 -9.89
CA SER A 343 7.82 7.45 -10.22
C SER A 343 8.07 6.45 -9.09
N ASN A 344 8.03 6.88 -7.82
CA ASN A 344 8.19 5.97 -6.69
C ASN A 344 7.03 4.95 -6.57
N ALA A 345 5.82 5.31 -6.97
CA ALA A 345 4.68 4.39 -6.96
C ALA A 345 4.75 3.33 -8.09
N TRP A 346 5.35 3.66 -9.23
CA TRP A 346 5.33 2.82 -10.42
C TRP A 346 6.62 2.03 -10.65
N ASP A 347 7.76 2.67 -10.40
CA ASP A 347 9.08 2.18 -10.78
C ASP A 347 9.88 1.62 -9.61
N ALA A 348 9.44 1.81 -8.36
CA ALA A 348 10.13 1.24 -7.20
C ALA A 348 9.77 -0.25 -7.08
N PRO A 349 10.61 -1.19 -7.57
CA PRO A 349 10.26 -2.61 -7.65
C PRO A 349 10.23 -3.27 -6.25
N LEU A 350 10.69 -2.53 -5.24
CA LEU A 350 11.01 -2.99 -3.90
C LEU A 350 10.53 -2.01 -2.81
N ALA A 351 9.65 -1.05 -3.13
CA ALA A 351 9.17 -0.12 -2.13
C ALA A 351 8.35 -0.85 -1.05
N SER A 352 8.88 -0.88 0.17
CA SER A 352 8.19 -1.34 1.38
C SER A 352 7.04 -0.42 1.82
N ARG A 353 6.76 0.62 1.03
CA ARG A 353 5.86 1.71 1.36
C ARG A 353 4.94 2.05 0.20
N LYS A 354 3.69 2.32 0.54
CA LYS A 354 2.65 2.78 -0.38
C LYS A 354 2.73 4.30 -0.53
N ALA A 355 2.91 4.80 -1.75
CA ALA A 355 2.82 6.24 -2.01
C ALA A 355 1.38 6.74 -1.78
N VAL A 356 1.24 7.79 -0.96
CA VAL A 356 -0.03 8.46 -0.66
C VAL A 356 0.14 9.96 -0.76
N LEU A 357 -0.68 10.61 -1.60
CA LEU A 357 -0.78 12.05 -1.72
C LEU A 357 -1.60 12.59 -0.54
N ARG A 358 -1.07 13.57 0.18
CA ARG A 358 -1.69 14.22 1.33
C ARG A 358 -2.06 15.65 0.97
N MET A 359 -3.35 15.95 1.07
CA MET A 359 -3.88 17.29 0.77
C MET A 359 -3.57 18.27 1.90
N VAL A 360 -3.57 17.78 3.14
CA VAL A 360 -3.35 18.56 4.37
C VAL A 360 -2.51 17.75 5.37
N GLY A 361 -1.79 18.44 6.26
CA GLY A 361 -1.03 17.83 7.37
C GLY A 361 0.47 17.66 7.11
N GLU A 362 1.12 16.83 7.93
CA GLU A 362 2.55 16.54 7.83
C GLU A 362 2.91 15.72 6.59
N TYR A 363 4.07 16.00 6.01
CA TYR A 363 4.61 15.33 4.82
C TYR A 363 5.88 14.53 5.15
N GLY A 364 6.23 13.55 4.31
CA GLY A 364 7.44 12.75 4.46
C GLY A 364 7.22 11.34 4.99
N GLU A 365 8.25 10.75 5.58
CA GLU A 365 8.18 9.39 6.10
C GLU A 365 7.35 9.32 7.39
N TRP A 366 6.56 8.24 7.54
CA TRP A 366 5.88 7.94 8.79
C TRP A 366 6.87 7.89 9.96
N ARG A 367 6.71 8.79 10.95
CA ARG A 367 7.45 8.72 12.21
C ARG A 367 6.95 7.50 12.99
N ARG A 368 7.89 6.67 13.46
CA ARG A 368 7.60 5.55 14.35
C ARG A 368 6.67 6.03 15.49
N PRO A 369 5.57 5.33 15.81
CA PRO A 369 4.96 5.42 17.12
C PRO A 369 6.07 5.08 18.09
N ARG A 370 6.20 5.87 19.14
CA ARG A 370 7.10 5.55 20.24
C ARG A 370 6.65 4.20 20.80
N SER A 371 7.29 3.11 20.39
CA SER A 371 7.23 1.84 21.09
C SER A 371 8.57 1.59 21.76
N ASP A 372 8.52 1.70 23.09
CA ASP A 372 9.17 0.84 24.08
C ASP A 372 9.97 -0.38 23.58
N GLN A 373 11.05 -0.65 24.31
CA GLN A 373 12.12 -1.66 24.20
C GLN A 373 11.74 -3.04 23.58
N ALA A 374 10.47 -3.46 23.63
CA ALA A 374 9.99 -4.77 23.19
C ALA A 374 10.15 -5.02 21.67
N GLY A 375 9.93 -4.00 20.83
CA GLY A 375 10.10 -4.13 19.37
C GLY A 375 11.56 -4.33 18.94
N TRP A 376 12.50 -3.83 19.75
CA TRP A 376 13.94 -3.92 19.48
C TRP A 376 14.48 -5.32 19.78
N ASN A 377 13.97 -5.97 20.84
CA ASN A 377 14.35 -7.33 21.22
C ASN A 377 13.84 -8.39 20.23
N ILE A 378 12.63 -8.22 19.68
CA ILE A 378 12.10 -9.09 18.61
C ILE A 378 12.91 -8.89 17.31
N GLY A 379 13.28 -7.65 17.00
CA GLY A 379 14.16 -7.31 15.89
C GLY A 379 15.50 -8.06 15.94
N ARG A 380 16.11 -8.11 17.13
CA ARG A 380 17.38 -8.81 17.37
C ARG A 380 17.24 -10.33 17.23
N ALA A 381 16.22 -10.95 17.84
CA ALA A 381 16.02 -12.40 17.76
C ALA A 381 15.74 -12.89 16.33
N VAL A 382 14.97 -12.14 15.54
CA VAL A 382 14.70 -12.46 14.13
C VAL A 382 15.94 -12.22 13.25
N TRP A 383 16.76 -11.23 13.61
CA TRP A 383 18.05 -10.99 12.95
C TRP A 383 19.04 -12.13 13.19
N GLU A 384 19.12 -12.63 14.42
CA GLU A 384 19.96 -13.78 14.79
C GLU A 384 19.49 -15.08 14.11
N ASP A 385 18.18 -15.36 14.11
CA ASP A 385 17.60 -16.51 13.40
C ASP A 385 17.79 -16.42 11.86
N LEU A 386 17.72 -15.21 11.29
CA LEU A 386 18.04 -15.02 9.87
C LEU A 386 19.52 -15.27 9.59
N LEU A 387 20.43 -14.78 10.43
CA LEU A 387 21.87 -15.03 10.26
C LEU A 387 22.18 -16.53 10.32
N GLN A 388 21.51 -17.25 11.22
CA GLN A 388 21.62 -18.70 11.32
C GLN A 388 21.13 -19.40 10.04
N GLN A 389 19.97 -19.00 9.51
CA GLN A 389 19.42 -19.56 8.26
C GLN A 389 20.28 -19.20 7.03
N LEU A 390 20.87 -18.00 7.00
CA LEU A 390 21.83 -17.61 5.97
C LEU A 390 23.10 -18.46 6.02
N TRP A 391 23.59 -18.77 7.22
CA TRP A 391 24.73 -19.65 7.43
C TRP A 391 24.41 -21.09 6.98
N GLU A 392 23.25 -21.62 7.36
CA GLU A 392 22.80 -22.96 6.97
C GLU A 392 22.52 -23.09 5.47
N SER A 393 22.08 -22.02 4.80
CA SER A 393 21.79 -22.00 3.37
C SER A 393 22.99 -21.73 2.46
N SER A 394 24.07 -21.16 3.00
CA SER A 394 25.23 -20.74 2.20
C SER A 394 26.31 -21.81 2.02
N GLY A 395 26.32 -22.90 2.80
CA GLY A 395 27.07 -24.13 2.47
C GLY A 395 28.58 -23.96 2.19
N THR A 396 29.22 -22.90 2.68
CA THR A 396 30.66 -22.66 2.48
C THR A 396 31.42 -22.88 3.78
N ALA A 397 32.31 -23.87 3.78
CA ALA A 397 33.30 -24.06 4.83
C ALA A 397 34.44 -23.07 4.60
N GLU A 398 34.39 -21.89 5.23
CA GLU A 398 35.57 -21.03 5.42
C GLU A 398 35.41 -20.16 6.68
N ASN A 399 36.51 -20.10 7.44
CA ASN A 399 36.64 -19.53 8.77
C ASN A 399 36.53 -17.99 8.76
N PRO A 400 35.68 -17.34 9.58
CA PRO A 400 35.49 -15.90 9.52
C PRO A 400 36.57 -15.15 10.33
N GLN A 401 37.72 -14.90 9.73
CA GLN A 401 38.65 -13.85 10.16
C GLN A 401 39.01 -12.91 9.00
N SER A 402 38.02 -12.23 8.43
CA SER A 402 38.28 -10.99 7.68
C SER A 402 37.01 -10.17 7.45
N MET A 403 36.33 -9.73 8.50
CA MET A 403 35.57 -8.48 8.45
C MET A 403 35.86 -7.69 9.70
N LYS A 404 36.56 -6.57 9.51
CA LYS A 404 36.96 -5.64 10.57
C LYS A 404 35.72 -5.08 11.25
N TYR A 405 35.58 -5.41 12.53
CA TYR A 405 34.61 -4.80 13.44
C TYR A 405 34.90 -3.31 13.61
N TYR A 406 33.85 -2.49 13.58
CA TYR A 406 33.78 -1.24 14.32
C TYR A 406 32.56 -1.32 15.24
N THR A 407 32.81 -1.28 16.54
CA THR A 407 31.87 -1.09 17.66
C THR A 407 32.74 -0.50 18.80
N PRO A 408 32.21 0.23 19.81
CA PRO A 408 30.82 0.27 20.28
C PRO A 408 30.28 1.68 20.62
N PHE A 409 28.99 1.79 20.93
CA PHE A 409 28.50 2.78 21.90
C PHE A 409 27.50 2.09 22.82
N ASP A 410 27.96 1.81 24.04
CA ASP A 410 27.13 1.60 25.21
C ASP A 410 27.28 2.84 26.11
N ASP A 411 26.16 3.15 26.78
CA ASP A 411 26.01 4.02 27.94
C ASP A 411 26.08 5.55 27.75
N MET A 412 24.91 6.19 27.82
CA MET A 412 24.76 7.57 28.31
C MET A 412 23.38 7.75 28.96
N HIS A 413 23.19 7.15 30.14
CA HIS A 413 22.41 7.79 31.17
C HIS A 413 23.36 8.27 32.28
N LYS A 414 23.30 9.59 32.55
CA LYS A 414 23.98 10.38 33.60
C LYS A 414 25.27 11.07 33.18
N THR A 415 25.16 12.30 32.67
CA THR A 415 25.66 13.50 33.37
C THR A 415 25.17 14.79 32.67
N PHE A 416 24.43 15.60 33.44
CA PHE A 416 24.33 17.07 33.44
C PHE A 416 24.75 17.83 32.17
N TYR A 417 23.82 18.41 31.40
CA TYR A 417 23.27 19.77 31.61
C TYR A 417 24.36 20.84 31.76
N ASP A 418 24.75 21.46 30.65
CA ASP A 418 25.36 22.79 30.64
C ASP A 418 24.38 23.79 30.02
N ALA A 419 23.63 24.48 30.89
CA ALA A 419 22.69 25.52 30.51
C ALA A 419 23.35 26.78 29.91
N LYS A 420 24.68 26.88 29.92
CA LYS A 420 25.41 28.07 29.47
C LYS A 420 25.76 28.01 27.98
N GLN A 421 25.95 26.83 27.42
CA GLN A 421 26.31 26.67 26.00
C GLN A 421 25.12 26.75 25.03
N SER A 422 23.90 26.47 25.52
CA SER A 422 22.67 26.51 24.69
C SER A 422 22.08 27.92 24.52
N LYS A 423 22.71 28.97 25.05
CA LYS A 423 22.27 30.37 24.91
C LYS A 423 23.06 31.20 23.88
N GLU A 424 24.15 30.67 23.32
CA GLU A 424 25.05 31.47 22.45
C GLU A 424 25.06 31.07 20.96
N MET A 425 24.41 29.98 20.55
CA MET A 425 24.32 29.61 19.13
C MET A 425 22.88 29.68 18.63
N GLY A 426 22.54 30.83 18.07
CA GLY A 426 21.25 31.12 17.46
C GLY A 426 20.95 30.26 16.22
N HIS A 427 19.67 30.01 16.00
CA HIS A 427 19.14 29.40 14.79
C HIS A 427 19.54 30.19 13.54
N ARG A 428 20.46 29.64 12.73
CA ARG A 428 20.45 29.67 11.24
C ARG A 428 21.74 29.11 10.67
N ASP A 429 21.56 28.42 9.54
CA ASP A 429 22.55 28.05 8.52
C ASP A 429 23.33 26.73 8.68
N VAL A 430 23.41 25.83 7.69
CA VAL A 430 22.61 25.49 6.50
C VAL A 430 23.23 24.19 5.95
N PHE A 431 22.37 23.25 5.56
CA PHE A 431 22.70 22.06 4.79
C PHE A 431 23.47 22.39 3.49
N PHE A 432 24.26 21.44 2.98
CA PHE A 432 24.94 21.38 1.67
C PHE A 432 26.38 21.92 1.56
N ARG A 433 27.35 21.00 1.55
CA ARG A 433 28.54 21.04 0.67
C ARG A 433 28.89 19.63 0.19
N ARG A 434 28.95 19.42 -1.13
CA ARG A 434 29.52 18.22 -1.78
C ARG A 434 31.05 18.25 -1.66
N PRO A 435 31.76 17.12 -1.44
CA PRO A 435 33.22 17.10 -1.52
C PRO A 435 33.71 16.92 -2.97
N ASN A 436 34.63 17.79 -3.38
CA ASN A 436 35.51 17.61 -4.54
C ASN A 436 36.56 16.52 -4.20
N ALA A 437 36.78 15.58 -5.10
CA ALA A 437 37.87 14.60 -5.00
C ALA A 437 39.17 15.19 -5.59
N PRO A 438 40.33 15.08 -4.91
CA PRO A 438 41.62 15.37 -5.51
C PRO A 438 42.14 14.17 -6.32
N ARG A 439 42.66 14.46 -7.52
CA ARG A 439 43.52 13.56 -8.31
C ARG A 439 44.93 13.57 -7.70
N HIS A 440 45.49 12.40 -7.39
CA HIS A 440 46.94 12.26 -7.22
C HIS A 440 47.47 11.17 -8.15
N ASN A 441 48.27 11.63 -9.12
CA ASN A 441 49.27 10.83 -9.82
C ASN A 441 50.43 10.57 -8.85
N ALA A 442 50.90 9.33 -8.80
CA ALA A 442 52.26 9.02 -8.38
C ALA A 442 52.72 7.79 -9.16
N ALA A 443 53.60 8.04 -10.13
CA ALA A 443 54.45 7.04 -10.75
C ALA A 443 55.82 7.09 -10.07
N GLU A 444 56.45 5.91 -9.98
CA GLU A 444 57.89 5.64 -9.86
C GLU A 444 58.62 6.03 -8.56
N THR A 445 59.10 5.02 -7.81
CA THR A 445 60.52 4.60 -7.90
C THR A 445 60.82 3.29 -7.15
N GLN A 446 61.67 2.48 -7.80
CA GLN A 446 62.36 1.22 -7.44
C GLN A 446 61.57 -0.08 -7.43
#